data_AF-A0A2V2YLN7-F1
#
_entry.id   AF-A0A2V2YLN7-F1
#
_cell.length_a   1.000
_cell.length_b   1.000
_cell.length_c   1.000
_cell.angle_alpha   90.00
_cell.angle_beta   90.00
_cell.angle_gamma   90.00
#
_symmetry.space_group_name_H-M   'P 1'
#
loop_
_entity.id
_entity.type
_entity.pdbx_description
1 polymer ?
#
loop_
_entity_poly.entity_id
_entity_poly.type
_entity_poly.pdbx_seq_one_letter_code
_entity_poly.pdbx_strand_id
1 'polypeptide(L)'
;MKSKKEYRVYFNRWFSVAYHYMNSIRNNEDGLPFKLYGTHPDPRHMALQAADYATTEPVLDSLDYVHWLVDFCKEHEIDVFIPRLRMLDIARNIELFDAIGTKVTVCRDVELLEKLTISSTRKCARAALWRCRRTRS
;
A
#
# COMPACT_ATOMS: atom_id res chain seq x y z
N MET A 1 -8.49 -34.93 -5.50
CA MET A 1 -7.97 -33.72 -4.85
C MET A 1 -8.20 -32.52 -5.75
N LYS A 2 -8.91 -31.48 -5.29
CA LYS A 2 -8.87 -30.18 -5.98
C LYS A 2 -7.49 -29.58 -5.74
N SER A 3 -6.80 -29.16 -6.79
CA SER A 3 -5.54 -28.42 -6.66
C SER A 3 -5.80 -27.17 -5.81
N LYS A 4 -4.99 -26.93 -4.78
CA LYS A 4 -5.17 -25.79 -3.87
C LYS A 4 -4.63 -24.55 -4.60
N LYS A 5 -5.51 -23.59 -4.90
CA LYS A 5 -5.11 -22.33 -5.58
C LYS A 5 -4.06 -21.61 -4.73
N GLU A 6 -2.93 -21.25 -5.34
CA GLU A 6 -1.94 -20.33 -4.76
C GLU A 6 -2.42 -18.89 -4.94
N TYR A 7 -2.41 -18.11 -3.86
CA TYR A 7 -2.82 -16.71 -3.87
C TYR A 7 -1.61 -15.78 -3.92
N ARG A 8 -1.66 -14.77 -4.77
CA ARG A 8 -0.59 -13.78 -4.93
C ARG A 8 -0.97 -12.48 -4.20
N VAL A 9 -0.18 -12.13 -3.18
CA VAL A 9 -0.43 -10.96 -2.32
C VAL A 9 0.70 -9.96 -2.47
N TYR A 10 0.36 -8.69 -2.69
CA TYR A 10 1.32 -7.61 -2.92
C TYR A 10 1.28 -6.55 -1.82
N PHE A 11 2.46 -6.11 -1.37
CA PHE A 11 2.68 -5.04 -0.40
C PHE A 11 3.57 -3.92 -1.00
N ASN A 12 3.05 -2.70 -1.17
CA ASN A 12 3.86 -1.55 -1.63
C ASN A 12 4.40 -0.72 -0.46
N ARG A 13 5.70 -0.40 -0.47
CA ARG A 13 6.40 0.43 0.53
C ARG A 13 5.94 0.29 1.97
N TRP A 14 5.76 -0.94 2.42
CA TRP A 14 5.39 -1.21 3.81
C TRP A 14 6.57 -1.00 4.77
N PHE A 15 6.24 -0.76 6.04
CA PHE A 15 7.22 -0.73 7.12
C PHE A 15 7.67 -2.14 7.52
N SER A 16 8.62 -2.23 8.47
CA SER A 16 9.12 -3.50 9.01
C SER A 16 8.04 -4.45 9.49
N VAL A 17 6.87 -3.95 9.93
CA VAL A 17 5.73 -4.79 10.35
C VAL A 17 5.24 -5.74 9.26
N ALA A 18 5.40 -5.40 7.97
CA ALA A 18 4.99 -6.29 6.89
C ALA A 18 5.78 -7.61 6.90
N TYR A 19 7.00 -7.63 7.42
CA TYR A 19 7.74 -8.88 7.64
C TYR A 19 6.92 -9.87 8.49
N HIS A 20 6.32 -9.38 9.58
CA HIS A 20 5.51 -10.21 10.46
C HIS A 20 4.19 -10.63 9.78
N TYR A 21 3.53 -9.72 9.07
CA TYR A 21 2.30 -10.06 8.33
C TYR A 21 2.54 -11.12 7.25
N MET A 22 3.61 -10.97 6.47
CA MET A 22 3.99 -11.95 5.45
C MET A 22 4.23 -13.33 6.06
N ASN A 23 4.95 -13.40 7.19
CA ASN A 23 5.17 -14.66 7.89
C ASN A 23 3.90 -15.24 8.50
N SER A 24 3.00 -14.42 9.02
CA SER A 24 1.69 -14.88 9.51
C SER A 24 0.82 -15.43 8.39
N ILE A 25 0.78 -14.77 7.22
CA ILE A 25 0.04 -15.24 6.04
C ILE A 25 0.63 -16.56 5.54
N ARG A 26 1.96 -16.67 5.47
CA ARG A 26 2.65 -17.91 5.05
C ARG A 26 2.33 -19.09 5.97
N ASN A 27 2.24 -18.84 7.28
CA ASN A 27 1.95 -19.85 8.31
C ASN A 27 0.47 -19.87 8.72
N ASN A 28 -0.44 -19.59 7.77
CA ASN A 28 -1.88 -19.58 8.03
C ASN A 28 -2.39 -20.98 8.46
N GLU A 29 -3.39 -21.00 9.35
CA GLU A 29 -3.98 -22.22 9.90
C GLU A 29 -4.65 -23.10 8.83
N ASP A 30 -5.19 -22.48 7.79
CA ASP A 30 -5.84 -23.16 6.67
C ASP A 30 -4.85 -23.89 5.74
N GLY A 31 -3.54 -23.67 5.93
CA GLY A 31 -2.46 -24.19 5.09
C GLY A 31 -2.55 -23.78 3.62
N LEU A 32 -3.18 -22.66 3.31
CA LEU A 32 -3.32 -22.13 1.95
C LEU A 32 -1.95 -21.67 1.43
N PRO A 33 -1.60 -22.01 0.18
CA PRO A 33 -0.36 -21.54 -0.42
C PRO A 33 -0.50 -20.07 -0.82
N PHE A 34 0.50 -19.26 -0.44
CA PHE A 34 0.60 -17.85 -0.78
C PHE A 34 1.97 -17.55 -1.39
N LYS A 35 1.97 -16.66 -2.38
CA LYS A 35 3.16 -16.04 -2.93
C LYS A 35 3.13 -14.55 -2.65
N LEU A 36 4.17 -14.05 -1.99
CA LEU A 36 4.22 -12.71 -1.42
C LEU A 36 5.13 -11.81 -2.24
N TYR A 37 4.60 -10.66 -2.64
CA TYR A 37 5.27 -9.66 -3.46
C TYR A 37 5.49 -8.40 -2.61
N GLY A 38 6.66 -7.80 -2.73
CA GLY A 38 7.02 -6.57 -2.04
C GLY A 38 7.77 -5.61 -2.95
N THR A 39 7.47 -4.32 -2.84
CA THR A 39 8.23 -3.26 -3.54
C THR A 39 8.67 -2.19 -2.56
N HIS A 40 9.91 -1.73 -2.72
CA HIS A 40 10.46 -0.62 -1.94
C HIS A 40 11.60 0.07 -2.72
N PRO A 41 11.83 1.39 -2.57
CA PRO A 41 12.97 2.06 -3.21
C PRO A 41 14.33 1.53 -2.75
N ASP A 42 14.44 1.21 -1.47
CA ASP A 42 15.60 0.51 -0.91
C ASP A 42 15.39 -1.01 -1.01
N PRO A 43 16.17 -1.73 -1.85
CA PRO A 43 16.04 -3.17 -2.02
C PRO A 43 16.46 -3.97 -0.78
N ARG A 44 17.20 -3.36 0.17
CA ARG A 44 17.61 -4.00 1.43
C ARG A 44 16.63 -3.74 2.58
N HIS A 45 15.50 -3.08 2.31
CA HIS A 45 14.55 -2.72 3.34
C HIS A 45 13.96 -3.95 4.03
N MET A 46 13.78 -3.88 5.36
CA MET A 46 13.32 -5.00 6.19
C MET A 46 11.97 -5.57 5.75
N ALA A 47 11.07 -4.74 5.21
CA ALA A 47 9.77 -5.19 4.73
C ALA A 47 9.84 -6.19 3.56
N LEU A 48 10.95 -6.21 2.81
CA LEU A 48 11.13 -7.09 1.66
C LEU A 48 11.71 -8.47 2.05
N GLN A 49 12.26 -8.60 3.25
CA GLN A 49 12.98 -9.82 3.68
C GLN A 49 12.09 -11.06 3.77
N ALA A 50 10.77 -10.88 3.91
CA ALA A 50 9.80 -11.97 3.92
C ALA A 50 9.05 -12.14 2.59
N ALA A 51 9.34 -11.33 1.56
CA ALA A 51 8.69 -11.45 0.26
C ALA A 51 9.36 -12.55 -0.58
N ASP A 52 8.56 -13.31 -1.32
CA ASP A 52 9.07 -14.32 -2.27
C ASP A 52 9.51 -13.66 -3.59
N TYR A 53 8.93 -12.49 -3.90
CA TYR A 53 9.37 -11.61 -4.98
C TYR A 53 9.54 -10.19 -4.45
N ALA A 54 10.72 -9.62 -4.66
CA ALA A 54 11.04 -8.25 -4.28
C ALA A 54 11.66 -7.50 -5.45
N THR A 55 11.19 -6.28 -5.71
CA THR A 55 11.78 -5.41 -6.72
C THR A 55 11.85 -3.96 -6.26
N THR A 56 12.72 -3.19 -6.91
CA THR A 56 12.89 -1.77 -6.64
C THR A 56 11.72 -0.99 -7.21
N GLU A 57 11.10 -0.19 -6.36
CA GLU A 57 9.95 0.62 -6.75
C GLU A 57 10.40 1.93 -7.40
N PRO A 58 9.83 2.34 -8.55
CA PRO A 58 10.17 3.61 -9.15
C PRO A 58 9.65 4.79 -8.31
N VAL A 59 10.27 5.95 -8.50
CA VAL A 59 9.81 7.20 -7.90
C VAL A 59 8.96 7.91 -8.95
N LEU A 60 7.65 7.73 -8.85
CA LEU A 60 6.64 8.31 -9.73
C LEU A 60 5.66 9.17 -8.93
N ASP A 61 5.02 10.11 -9.60
CA ASP A 61 4.03 10.99 -9.01
C ASP A 61 2.59 10.54 -9.29
N SER A 62 1.72 10.79 -8.30
CA SER A 62 0.26 10.65 -8.33
C SER A 62 -0.28 9.55 -9.25
N LEU A 63 -0.74 9.89 -10.45
CA LEU A 63 -1.45 8.98 -11.36
C LEU A 63 -0.52 8.01 -12.10
N ASP A 64 0.68 8.44 -12.49
CA ASP A 64 1.68 7.57 -13.12
C ASP A 64 2.07 6.43 -12.18
N TYR A 65 2.15 6.73 -10.88
CA TYR A 65 2.37 5.73 -9.86
C TYR A 65 1.22 4.71 -9.78
N VAL A 66 -0.04 5.17 -9.88
CA VAL A 66 -1.19 4.27 -9.89
C VAL A 66 -1.18 3.37 -11.13
N HIS A 67 -0.89 3.91 -12.30
CA HIS A 67 -0.76 3.11 -13.53
C HIS A 67 0.32 2.06 -13.41
N TRP A 68 1.50 2.44 -12.89
CA TRP A 68 2.57 1.48 -12.63
C TRP A 68 2.14 0.37 -11.66
N LEU A 69 1.40 0.69 -10.60
CA LEU A 69 0.86 -0.32 -9.67
C LEU A 69 -0.13 -1.27 -10.36
N VAL A 70 -1.00 -0.75 -11.24
CA VAL A 70 -1.96 -1.55 -12.00
C VAL A 70 -1.22 -2.49 -12.96
N ASP A 71 -0.22 -1.99 -13.67
CA ASP A 71 0.61 -2.78 -14.58
C ASP A 71 1.38 -3.87 -13.82
N PHE A 72 1.97 -3.52 -12.68
CA PHE A 72 2.63 -4.49 -11.79
C PHE A 72 1.66 -5.58 -11.31
N CYS A 73 0.46 -5.19 -10.89
CA CYS A 73 -0.57 -6.15 -10.45
C CYS A 73 -1.02 -7.06 -11.59
N LYS A 74 -1.12 -6.52 -12.81
CA LYS A 74 -1.52 -7.27 -14.00
C LYS A 74 -0.42 -8.24 -14.46
N GLU A 75 0.83 -7.78 -14.53
CA GLU A 75 1.98 -8.60 -14.96
C GLU A 75 2.20 -9.79 -14.03
N HIS A 76 2.03 -9.59 -12.73
CA HIS A 76 2.23 -10.64 -11.73
C HIS A 76 0.94 -11.35 -11.33
N GLU A 77 -0.19 -11.04 -11.98
CA GLU A 77 -1.50 -11.64 -11.72
C GLU A 77 -1.85 -11.63 -10.21
N ILE A 78 -1.73 -10.46 -9.58
CA ILE A 78 -1.94 -10.25 -8.15
C ILE A 78 -3.43 -10.42 -7.80
N ASP A 79 -3.74 -11.33 -6.88
CA ASP A 79 -5.10 -11.53 -6.37
C ASP A 79 -5.48 -10.45 -5.36
N VAL A 80 -4.56 -10.14 -4.42
CA VAL A 80 -4.79 -9.18 -3.34
C VAL A 80 -3.66 -8.17 -3.25
N PHE A 81 -3.99 -6.89 -3.34
CA PHE A 81 -3.06 -5.79 -3.13
C PHE A 81 -3.34 -5.11 -1.79
N ILE A 82 -2.31 -5.02 -0.94
CA ILE A 82 -2.36 -4.39 0.37
C ILE A 82 -1.51 -3.11 0.32
N PRO A 83 -2.13 -1.93 0.09
CA PRO A 83 -1.38 -0.71 -0.09
C PRO A 83 -0.98 -0.03 1.23
N ARG A 84 0.18 0.64 1.26
CA ARG A 84 0.59 1.57 2.33
C ARG A 84 0.90 2.97 1.83
N LEU A 85 1.56 3.12 0.69
CA LEU A 85 1.85 4.42 0.06
C LEU A 85 0.69 4.82 -0.86
N ARG A 86 0.40 6.14 -0.94
CA ARG A 86 -0.61 6.75 -1.84
C ARG A 86 -2.03 6.13 -1.75
N MET A 87 -2.46 5.72 -0.56
CA MET A 87 -3.78 5.07 -0.38
C MET A 87 -4.96 5.90 -0.91
N LEU A 88 -4.92 7.23 -0.83
CA LEU A 88 -5.99 8.09 -1.36
C LEU A 88 -6.03 8.08 -2.90
N ASP A 89 -4.87 8.15 -3.56
CA ASP A 89 -4.77 8.08 -5.02
C ASP A 89 -5.25 6.71 -5.53
N ILE A 90 -4.90 5.64 -4.81
CA ILE A 90 -5.35 4.27 -5.10
C ILE A 90 -6.87 4.13 -4.91
N ALA A 91 -7.42 4.65 -3.80
CA ALA A 91 -8.86 4.59 -3.52
C ALA A 91 -9.69 5.30 -4.60
N ARG A 92 -9.21 6.46 -5.08
CA ARG A 92 -9.85 7.22 -6.18
C ARG A 92 -9.85 6.48 -7.52
N ASN A 93 -8.92 5.55 -7.71
CA ASN A 93 -8.73 4.81 -8.97
C ASN A 93 -8.94 3.30 -8.78
N ILE A 94 -9.75 2.89 -7.80
CA ILE A 94 -9.97 1.49 -7.44
C ILE A 94 -10.51 0.66 -8.62
N GLU A 95 -11.28 1.30 -9.51
CA GLU A 95 -11.87 0.68 -10.70
C GLU A 95 -10.82 0.10 -11.66
N LEU A 96 -9.63 0.72 -11.73
CA LEU A 96 -8.53 0.20 -12.57
C LEU A 96 -8.03 -1.16 -12.07
N PHE A 97 -8.02 -1.37 -10.75
CA PHE A 97 -7.64 -2.65 -10.13
C PHE A 97 -8.77 -3.67 -10.24
N ASP A 98 -10.02 -3.25 -10.03
CA ASP A 98 -11.19 -4.13 -10.19
C ASP A 98 -11.30 -4.64 -11.65
N ALA A 99 -10.93 -3.83 -12.64
CA ALA A 99 -10.93 -4.21 -14.06
C ALA A 99 -9.93 -5.33 -14.42
N ILE A 100 -8.81 -5.44 -13.69
CA ILE A 100 -7.83 -6.52 -13.85
C ILE A 100 -8.07 -7.69 -12.88
N GLY A 101 -9.10 -7.60 -12.04
CA GLY A 101 -9.46 -8.65 -11.08
C GLY A 101 -8.70 -8.61 -9.75
N THR A 102 -7.84 -7.61 -9.52
CA THR A 102 -7.08 -7.46 -8.27
C THR A 102 -7.95 -6.83 -7.18
N LYS A 103 -8.00 -7.47 -5.99
CA LYS A 103 -8.71 -6.93 -4.83
C LYS A 103 -7.78 -6.10 -3.96
N VAL A 104 -8.13 -4.82 -3.76
CA VAL A 104 -7.30 -3.89 -2.98
C VAL A 104 -7.87 -3.68 -1.58
N THR A 105 -7.04 -3.78 -0.54
CA THR A 105 -7.44 -3.49 0.85
C THR A 105 -7.33 -2.00 1.18
N VAL A 106 -8.31 -1.22 0.73
CA VAL A 106 -8.39 0.22 0.98
C VAL A 106 -9.81 0.64 1.36
N CYS A 107 -9.94 1.75 2.10
CA CYS A 107 -11.24 2.35 2.37
C CYS A 107 -11.86 2.83 1.04
N ARG A 108 -13.05 2.29 0.70
CA ARG A 108 -13.78 2.67 -0.52
C ARG A 108 -14.57 3.98 -0.37
N ASP A 109 -14.80 4.44 0.86
CA ASP A 109 -15.35 5.77 1.11
C ASP A 109 -14.23 6.81 0.97
N VAL A 110 -14.08 7.32 -0.24
CA VAL A 110 -13.03 8.29 -0.60
C VAL A 110 -13.18 9.58 0.20
N GLU A 111 -14.42 10.03 0.45
CA GLU A 111 -14.67 11.28 1.18
C GLU A 111 -14.24 11.15 2.65
N LEU A 112 -14.56 10.03 3.29
CA LEU A 112 -14.09 9.72 4.63
C LEU A 112 -12.57 9.58 4.69
N LEU A 113 -11.98 8.85 3.75
CA LEU A 113 -10.52 8.65 3.69
C LEU A 113 -9.80 9.99 3.50
N GLU A 114 -10.33 10.89 2.67
CA GLU A 114 -9.82 12.23 2.46
C GLU A 114 -9.88 13.07 3.75
N LYS A 115 -11.03 13.05 4.47
CA LYS A 115 -11.17 13.75 5.76
C LYS A 115 -10.16 13.26 6.81
N LEU A 116 -9.94 11.95 6.88
CA LEU A 116 -9.00 11.34 7.83
C LEU A 116 -7.53 11.62 7.48
N THR A 117 -7.21 11.78 6.20
CA THR A 117 -5.82 12.01 5.74
C THR A 117 -5.44 13.50 5.74
N ILE A 118 -6.39 14.41 5.56
CA ILE A 118 -6.15 15.87 5.52
C ILE A 118 -5.91 16.50 6.92
N SER A 119 -6.27 15.82 8.03
CA SER A 119 -6.23 16.45 9.36
C SER A 119 -4.82 16.74 9.92
N SER A 120 -3.75 16.28 9.27
CA SER A 120 -2.38 16.47 9.75
C SER A 120 -1.73 17.79 9.30
N THR A 121 -2.21 18.42 8.23
CA THR A 121 -1.60 19.65 7.68
C THR A 121 -2.05 20.92 8.39
N ARG A 122 -3.21 20.92 9.06
CA ARG A 122 -3.74 22.13 9.72
C ARG A 122 -3.15 22.39 11.12
N LYS A 123 -2.54 21.41 11.79
CA LYS A 123 -1.96 21.61 13.13
C LYS A 123 -0.64 22.40 13.09
N CYS A 124 0.21 22.22 12.08
CA CYS A 124 1.44 23.04 11.95
C CYS A 124 1.15 24.48 11.53
N ALA A 125 0.20 24.72 10.61
CA ALA A 125 -0.12 26.07 10.16
C ALA A 125 -0.78 26.93 11.27
N ARG A 126 -1.66 26.34 12.10
CA ARG A 126 -2.26 27.07 13.24
C ARG A 126 -1.27 27.31 14.37
N ALA A 127 -0.30 26.42 14.61
CA ALA A 127 0.75 26.63 15.61
C ALA A 127 1.74 27.74 15.20
N ALA A 128 2.07 27.85 13.91
CA ALA A 128 2.94 28.92 13.39
C ALA A 128 2.28 30.32 13.49
N LEU A 129 0.99 30.43 13.17
CA LEU A 129 0.24 31.68 13.31
C LEU A 129 0.05 32.13 14.77
N TRP A 130 0.00 31.18 15.72
CA TRP A 130 -0.15 31.51 17.15
C TRP A 130 1.16 32.03 17.77
N ARG A 131 2.33 31.52 17.36
CA ARG A 131 3.64 32.04 17.82
C ARG A 131 3.92 33.48 17.36
N CYS A 132 3.48 33.86 16.17
CA CYS A 132 3.71 35.22 15.65
C CYS A 132 2.87 36.30 16.36
N ARG A 133 1.75 35.93 17.01
CA ARG A 133 0.93 36.86 17.81
C ARG A 133 1.42 37.10 19.24
N ARG A 134 2.30 36.24 19.79
CA ARG A 134 2.80 36.38 21.17
C ARG A 134 4.07 37.21 21.32
N THR A 135 4.76 37.53 20.24
CA THR A 135 6.01 38.32 20.24
C THR A 135 5.79 39.80 19.89
N ARG A 136 4.53 40.26 19.83
CA ARG A 136 4.15 41.68 19.63
C ARG A 136 3.30 42.22 20.78
N SER A 137 3.61 41.84 22.02
CA SER A 137 3.05 42.44 23.24
C SER A 137 4.15 42.63 24.25
#